data_AF-A0A1Q9NM54-F1
#
_entry.id   AF-A0A1Q9NM54-F1
#
_cell.length_a   1.000
_cell.length_b   1.000
_cell.length_c   1.000
_cell.angle_alpha   90.00
_cell.angle_beta   90.00
_cell.angle_gamma   90.00
#
_symmetry.space_group_name_H-M   'P 1'
#
loop_
_entity.id
_entity.type
_entity.pdbx_description
1 polymer ?
#
loop_
_entity_poly.entity_id
_entity_poly.type
_entity_poly.pdbx_seq_one_letter_code
_entity_poly.pdbx_strand_id
1 'polypeptide(L)'
;MIENSNALLKTLWLWQAKRKLKSDDIPTQYTSIYIIGAFGKFQHVELIIRYLHDSSQVLRNRAAQSLKEIYPRLENPEDKNSFVVLILKALENSDSLTHKLTLIEVMRDFDLKIREKILGPMILQTENDLQYIVIQSLGDTKDFDILDAVLNSADTTDLILRKTALKTWYEGIKLHDLELSVAYCAPRMHYVIRAAYELQTKGEFLRNLLSHANNNDLPSPKAYPDFIMRYFTELLGNWEYDPDAYRSLHAILVPSYFTFNTDESVDEDRPFMIL
;
A
#
# COMPACT_ATOMS: atom_id res chain seq x y z
N MET A 1 31.84 -6.45 8.09
CA MET A 1 33.07 -7.26 7.93
C MET A 1 32.83 -8.78 7.81
N ILE A 2 31.57 -9.29 7.88
CA ILE A 2 31.29 -10.75 7.80
C ILE A 2 30.86 -11.20 6.39
N GLU A 3 30.51 -10.29 5.49
CA GLU A 3 29.93 -10.63 4.16
C GLU A 3 30.92 -11.34 3.23
N ASN A 4 32.23 -11.07 3.37
CA ASN A 4 33.30 -11.71 2.59
C ASN A 4 33.85 -13.02 3.20
N SER A 5 33.10 -13.65 4.10
CA SER A 5 33.53 -14.89 4.77
C SER A 5 33.46 -16.12 3.84
N ASN A 6 34.47 -16.98 3.90
CA ASN A 6 34.49 -18.27 3.20
C ASN A 6 33.36 -19.20 3.72
N ALA A 7 32.88 -20.13 2.90
CA ALA A 7 31.77 -21.04 3.18
C ALA A 7 31.91 -21.80 4.53
N LEU A 8 33.13 -22.23 4.88
CA LEU A 8 33.42 -22.88 6.16
C LEU A 8 33.14 -21.94 7.35
N LEU A 9 33.57 -20.68 7.27
CA LEU A 9 33.31 -19.68 8.30
C LEU A 9 31.81 -19.41 8.42
N LYS A 10 31.09 -19.25 7.29
CA LYS A 10 29.63 -19.07 7.30
C LYS A 10 28.91 -20.20 8.03
N THR A 11 29.36 -21.44 7.81
CA THR A 11 28.79 -22.63 8.47
C THR A 11 29.06 -22.62 9.97
N LEU A 12 30.27 -22.27 10.38
CA LEU A 12 30.64 -22.14 11.79
C LEU A 12 29.85 -21.02 12.49
N TRP A 13 29.69 -19.86 11.83
CA TRP A 13 28.88 -18.76 12.32
C TRP A 13 27.42 -19.18 12.51
N LEU A 14 26.83 -19.88 11.54
CA LEU A 14 25.46 -20.39 11.66
C LEU A 14 25.30 -21.40 12.79
N TRP A 15 26.28 -22.31 12.96
CA TRP A 15 26.26 -23.27 14.06
C TRP A 15 26.32 -22.56 15.42
N GLN A 16 27.22 -21.58 15.56
CA GLN A 16 27.36 -20.80 16.79
C GLN A 16 26.10 -19.98 17.07
N ALA A 17 25.54 -19.31 16.05
CA ALA A 17 24.32 -18.52 16.17
C ALA A 17 23.13 -19.39 16.62
N LYS A 18 22.93 -20.58 16.03
CA LYS A 18 21.88 -21.52 16.48
C LYS A 18 21.99 -21.86 17.96
N ARG A 19 23.21 -22.08 18.46
CA ARG A 19 23.44 -22.37 19.87
C ARG A 19 23.17 -21.17 20.77
N LYS A 20 23.51 -19.97 20.29
CA LYS A 20 23.42 -18.70 21.04
C LYS A 20 22.04 -18.04 20.99
N LEU A 21 21.12 -18.51 20.15
CA LEU A 21 19.69 -18.14 20.21
C LEU A 21 19.06 -18.43 21.59
N LYS A 22 19.50 -19.49 22.27
CA LYS A 22 18.99 -19.86 23.61
C LYS A 22 19.67 -19.11 24.76
N SER A 23 20.42 -18.06 24.47
CA SER A 23 21.06 -17.22 25.49
C SER A 23 20.01 -16.38 26.21
N ASP A 24 20.18 -16.14 27.50
CA ASP A 24 19.32 -15.19 28.26
C ASP A 24 19.66 -13.72 27.97
N ASP A 25 20.78 -13.48 27.27
CA ASP A 25 21.26 -12.15 26.91
C ASP A 25 20.71 -11.68 25.55
N ILE A 26 19.90 -10.61 25.57
CA ILE A 26 19.25 -10.02 24.39
C ILE A 26 20.25 -9.63 23.29
N PRO A 27 21.36 -8.90 23.58
CA PRO A 27 22.42 -8.64 22.59
C PRO A 27 22.93 -9.91 21.89
N THR A 28 23.19 -10.97 22.65
CA THR A 28 23.64 -12.26 22.11
C THR A 28 22.59 -12.90 21.20
N GLN A 29 21.31 -12.86 21.59
CA GLN A 29 20.20 -13.35 20.76
C GLN A 29 20.07 -12.52 19.48
N TYR A 30 20.13 -11.19 19.59
CA TYR A 30 20.08 -10.27 18.47
C TYR A 30 21.18 -10.56 17.44
N THR A 31 22.43 -10.69 17.88
CA THR A 31 23.55 -11.04 17.00
C THR A 31 23.36 -12.43 16.36
N SER A 32 22.77 -13.37 17.10
CA SER A 32 22.48 -14.70 16.57
C SER A 32 21.42 -14.65 15.46
N ILE A 33 20.31 -13.92 15.68
CA ILE A 33 19.26 -13.71 14.67
C ILE A 33 19.84 -12.98 13.45
N TYR A 34 20.71 -11.99 13.65
CA TYR A 34 21.41 -11.28 12.58
C TYR A 34 22.27 -12.24 11.73
N ILE A 35 23.11 -13.07 12.35
CA ILE A 35 23.96 -14.02 11.63
C ILE A 35 23.13 -15.02 10.83
N ILE A 36 22.01 -15.49 11.39
CA ILE A 36 21.09 -16.38 10.68
C ILE A 36 20.39 -15.64 9.53
N GLY A 37 20.01 -14.38 9.69
CA GLY A 37 19.47 -13.56 8.60
C GLY A 37 20.44 -13.38 7.44
N ALA A 38 21.71 -13.14 7.74
CA ALA A 38 22.74 -12.90 6.74
C ALA A 38 23.18 -14.16 5.98
N PHE A 39 23.28 -15.31 6.65
CA PHE A 39 23.85 -16.54 6.04
C PHE A 39 22.87 -17.71 5.97
N GLY A 40 21.73 -17.61 6.65
CA GLY A 40 20.74 -18.66 6.72
C GLY A 40 20.12 -18.98 5.36
N LYS A 41 19.58 -20.20 5.29
CA LYS A 41 18.75 -20.74 4.21
C LYS A 41 17.35 -21.05 4.76
N PHE A 42 16.43 -21.49 3.91
CA PHE A 42 15.06 -21.86 4.27
C PHE A 42 14.93 -22.68 5.57
N GLN A 43 15.76 -23.70 5.77
CA GLN A 43 15.77 -24.52 7.01
C GLN A 43 15.94 -23.75 8.34
N HIS A 44 16.31 -22.46 8.30
CA HIS A 44 16.47 -21.60 9.49
C HIS A 44 15.28 -20.68 9.74
N VAL A 45 14.34 -20.60 8.81
CA VAL A 45 13.21 -19.66 8.84
C VAL A 45 12.33 -19.92 10.06
N GLU A 46 12.01 -21.18 10.33
CA GLU A 46 11.24 -21.56 11.54
C GLU A 46 11.91 -21.16 12.85
N LEU A 47 13.25 -21.08 12.88
CA LEU A 47 13.97 -20.62 14.07
C LEU A 47 13.75 -19.12 14.29
N ILE A 48 13.70 -18.34 13.21
CA ILE A 48 13.55 -16.88 13.29
C ILE A 48 12.09 -16.49 13.53
N ILE A 49 11.11 -17.18 12.90
CA ILE A 49 9.68 -16.87 13.03
C ILE A 49 9.24 -16.80 14.51
N ARG A 50 9.78 -17.67 15.37
CA ARG A 50 9.46 -17.69 16.81
C ARG A 50 9.77 -16.37 17.52
N TYR A 51 10.75 -15.61 17.03
CA TYR A 51 11.15 -14.32 17.59
C TYR A 51 10.30 -13.15 17.10
N LEU A 52 9.41 -13.36 16.12
CA LEU A 52 8.44 -12.33 15.73
C LEU A 52 7.41 -12.05 16.83
N HIS A 53 7.23 -13.00 17.76
CA HIS A 53 6.39 -12.88 18.94
C HIS A 53 7.16 -12.53 20.22
N ASP A 54 8.46 -12.26 20.13
CA ASP A 54 9.27 -12.00 21.33
C ASP A 54 8.77 -10.76 22.08
N SER A 55 8.83 -10.75 23.41
CA SER A 55 8.47 -9.58 24.22
C SER A 55 9.35 -8.36 23.91
N SER A 56 10.61 -8.59 23.53
CA SER A 56 11.57 -7.57 23.15
C SER A 56 11.32 -7.07 21.73
N GLN A 57 11.00 -5.78 21.61
CA GLN A 57 10.85 -5.12 20.31
C GLN A 57 12.11 -5.22 19.45
N VAL A 58 13.29 -5.20 20.09
CA VAL A 58 14.58 -5.30 19.40
C VAL A 58 14.73 -6.65 18.71
N LEU A 59 14.32 -7.74 19.37
CA LEU A 59 14.37 -9.09 18.80
C LEU A 59 13.31 -9.27 17.71
N ARG A 60 12.08 -8.77 17.91
CA ARG A 60 11.03 -8.80 16.87
C ARG A 60 11.48 -8.12 15.58
N ASN A 61 11.99 -6.90 15.69
CA ASN A 61 12.44 -6.13 14.54
C ASN A 61 13.61 -6.82 13.82
N ARG A 62 14.57 -7.38 14.58
CA ARG A 62 15.70 -8.12 13.98
C ARG A 62 15.25 -9.42 13.33
N ALA A 63 14.28 -10.11 13.90
CA ALA A 63 13.70 -11.31 13.31
C ALA A 63 13.01 -10.99 11.97
N ALA A 64 12.18 -9.95 11.93
CA ALA A 64 11.55 -9.47 10.71
C ALA A 64 12.60 -9.14 9.64
N GLN A 65 13.60 -8.33 10.00
CA GLN A 65 14.69 -7.95 9.09
C GLN A 65 15.49 -9.16 8.60
N SER A 66 15.78 -10.13 9.46
CA SER A 66 16.48 -11.35 9.06
C SER A 66 15.67 -12.21 8.09
N LEU A 67 14.34 -12.26 8.23
CA LEU A 67 13.47 -12.95 7.28
C LEU A 67 13.46 -12.27 5.91
N LYS A 68 13.40 -10.93 5.89
CA LYS A 68 13.54 -10.10 4.70
C LYS A 68 14.88 -10.31 3.98
N GLU A 69 15.96 -10.51 4.72
CA GLU A 69 17.28 -10.80 4.13
C GLU A 69 17.37 -12.23 3.57
N ILE A 70 16.61 -13.19 4.11
CA ILE A 70 16.62 -14.59 3.65
C ILE A 70 15.81 -14.75 2.37
N TYR A 71 14.60 -14.20 2.32
CA TYR A 71 13.63 -14.50 1.24
C TYR A 71 14.17 -14.24 -0.18
N PRO A 72 14.78 -13.07 -0.49
CA PRO A 72 15.34 -12.78 -1.81
C PRO A 72 16.50 -13.70 -2.19
N ARG A 73 17.21 -14.27 -1.21
CA ARG A 73 18.37 -15.16 -1.43
C ARG A 73 17.96 -16.62 -1.68
N LEU A 74 16.68 -16.95 -1.58
CA LEU A 74 16.19 -18.30 -1.89
C LEU A 74 16.12 -18.49 -3.40
N GLU A 75 16.98 -19.34 -3.96
CA GLU A 75 17.00 -19.63 -5.40
C GLU A 75 16.01 -20.73 -5.80
N ASN A 76 15.69 -21.66 -4.87
CA ASN A 76 14.75 -22.74 -5.12
C ASN A 76 13.29 -22.24 -5.00
N PRO A 77 12.46 -22.39 -6.06
CA PRO A 77 11.04 -22.05 -6.00
C PRO A 77 10.25 -22.78 -4.91
N GLU A 78 10.58 -24.03 -4.61
CA GLU A 78 9.92 -24.81 -3.56
C GLU A 78 10.20 -24.22 -2.16
N ASP A 79 11.44 -23.78 -1.92
CA ASP A 79 11.83 -23.12 -0.67
C ASP A 79 11.12 -21.76 -0.52
N LYS A 80 11.00 -20.99 -1.61
CA LYS A 80 10.24 -19.72 -1.60
C LYS A 80 8.77 -19.96 -1.29
N ASN A 81 8.13 -20.93 -1.95
CA ASN A 81 6.74 -21.27 -1.69
C ASN A 81 6.53 -21.74 -0.25
N SER A 82 7.44 -22.57 0.26
CA SER A 82 7.39 -23.04 1.64
C SER A 82 7.59 -21.90 2.65
N PHE A 83 8.45 -20.92 2.34
CA PHE A 83 8.60 -19.69 3.12
C PHE A 83 7.28 -18.92 3.20
N VAL A 84 6.64 -18.70 2.06
CA VAL A 84 5.34 -17.99 1.98
C VAL A 84 4.28 -18.71 2.82
N VAL A 85 4.19 -20.04 2.72
CA VAL A 85 3.25 -20.85 3.51
C VAL A 85 3.51 -20.71 5.01
N LEU A 86 4.77 -20.71 5.45
CA LEU A 86 5.11 -20.54 6.86
C LEU A 86 4.71 -19.15 7.39
N ILE A 87 4.96 -18.09 6.62
CA ILE A 87 4.58 -16.72 7.00
C ILE A 87 3.05 -16.56 7.00
N LEU A 88 2.35 -17.13 6.03
CA LEU A 88 0.88 -17.10 5.98
C LEU A 88 0.28 -17.83 7.19
N LYS A 89 0.78 -19.02 7.50
CA LYS A 89 0.36 -19.77 8.69
C LYS A 89 0.65 -18.98 9.97
N ALA A 90 1.78 -18.28 10.06
CA ALA A 90 2.08 -17.42 11.20
C ALA A 90 1.12 -16.23 11.31
N LEU A 91 0.66 -15.68 10.18
CA LEU A 91 -0.31 -14.58 10.13
C LEU A 91 -1.71 -15.03 10.59
N GLU A 92 -2.17 -16.17 10.08
CA GLU A 92 -3.47 -16.76 10.41
C GLU A 92 -3.57 -17.15 11.89
N ASN A 93 -2.49 -17.68 12.47
CA ASN A 93 -2.46 -18.09 13.88
C ASN A 93 -2.18 -16.93 14.85
N SER A 94 -2.07 -15.70 14.36
CA SER A 94 -1.72 -14.55 15.18
C SER A 94 -2.94 -13.77 15.64
N ASP A 95 -3.13 -13.65 16.95
CA ASP A 95 -4.14 -12.75 17.54
C ASP A 95 -3.60 -11.33 17.79
N SER A 96 -2.27 -11.19 17.92
CA SER A 96 -1.64 -9.90 18.23
C SER A 96 -1.54 -9.01 16.99
N LEU A 97 -2.08 -7.78 17.08
CA LEU A 97 -1.93 -6.75 16.06
C LEU A 97 -0.45 -6.53 15.72
N THR A 98 0.40 -6.29 16.72
CA THR A 98 1.85 -6.05 16.52
C THR A 98 2.51 -7.16 15.71
N HIS A 99 2.12 -8.41 15.97
CA HIS A 99 2.66 -9.54 15.23
C HIS A 99 2.16 -9.59 13.78
N LYS A 100 0.86 -9.35 13.54
CA LYS A 100 0.31 -9.21 12.18
C LYS A 100 1.03 -8.12 11.38
N LEU A 101 1.23 -6.94 11.99
CA LEU A 101 1.95 -5.83 11.36
C LEU A 101 3.40 -6.22 10.99
N THR A 102 4.08 -6.94 11.89
CA THR A 102 5.46 -7.40 11.65
C THR A 102 5.55 -8.43 10.52
N LEU A 103 4.56 -9.33 10.43
CA LEU A 103 4.49 -10.31 9.35
C LEU A 103 4.18 -9.65 8.00
N ILE A 104 3.25 -8.70 7.95
CA ILE A 104 2.95 -7.96 6.72
C ILE A 104 4.18 -7.14 6.27
N GLU A 105 4.93 -6.59 7.23
CA GLU A 105 6.18 -5.90 6.92
C GLU A 105 7.19 -6.85 6.26
N VAL A 106 7.30 -8.11 6.68
CA VAL A 106 8.13 -9.13 6.01
C VAL A 106 7.60 -9.45 4.61
N MET A 107 6.27 -9.51 4.43
CA MET A 107 5.65 -9.79 3.14
C MET A 107 5.94 -8.73 2.08
N ARG A 108 6.37 -7.51 2.44
CA ARG A 108 6.73 -6.45 1.47
C ARG A 108 7.80 -6.87 0.46
N ASP A 109 8.69 -7.77 0.85
CA ASP A 109 9.74 -8.30 -0.05
C ASP A 109 9.27 -9.48 -0.91
N PHE A 110 8.00 -9.89 -0.78
CA PHE A 110 7.40 -10.91 -1.65
C PHE A 110 7.10 -10.32 -3.03
N ASP A 111 7.08 -11.22 -4.01
CA ASP A 111 6.66 -10.87 -5.37
C ASP A 111 5.25 -10.26 -5.33
N LEU A 112 5.03 -9.20 -6.10
CA LEU A 112 3.78 -8.42 -6.06
C LEU A 112 2.53 -9.30 -6.18
N LYS A 113 2.51 -10.24 -7.13
CA LYS A 113 1.39 -11.19 -7.33
C LYS A 113 1.06 -12.01 -6.07
N ILE A 114 2.08 -12.36 -5.28
CA ILE A 114 1.89 -13.12 -4.03
C ILE A 114 1.31 -12.19 -2.97
N ARG A 115 1.83 -10.96 -2.85
CA ARG A 115 1.28 -9.95 -1.95
C ARG A 115 -0.18 -9.64 -2.27
N GLU A 116 -0.50 -9.39 -3.53
CA GLU A 116 -1.85 -9.10 -4.00
C GLU A 116 -2.83 -10.23 -3.64
N LYS A 117 -2.44 -11.49 -3.89
CA LYS A 117 -3.26 -12.66 -3.54
C LYS A 117 -3.53 -12.81 -2.04
N ILE A 118 -2.55 -12.49 -1.19
CA ILE A 118 -2.65 -12.67 0.26
C ILE A 118 -3.33 -11.47 0.92
N LEU A 119 -2.87 -10.27 0.57
CA LEU A 119 -3.19 -9.02 1.26
C LEU A 119 -4.36 -8.28 0.61
N GLY A 120 -4.63 -8.47 -0.68
CA GLY A 120 -5.79 -7.88 -1.37
C GLY A 120 -7.11 -8.17 -0.66
N PRO A 121 -7.44 -9.44 -0.35
CA PRO A 121 -8.65 -9.78 0.40
C PRO A 121 -8.70 -9.17 1.80
N MET A 122 -7.56 -8.85 2.41
CA MET A 122 -7.50 -8.29 3.76
C MET A 122 -7.88 -6.81 3.83
N ILE A 123 -7.83 -6.07 2.71
CA ILE A 123 -8.13 -4.63 2.69
C ILE A 123 -9.51 -4.34 3.27
N LEU A 124 -10.53 -5.11 2.86
CA LEU A 124 -11.92 -4.92 3.31
C LEU A 124 -12.26 -5.70 4.59
N GLN A 125 -11.37 -6.59 5.05
CA GLN A 125 -11.58 -7.41 6.24
C GLN A 125 -10.90 -6.83 7.50
N THR A 126 -10.14 -5.74 7.32
CA THR A 126 -9.33 -5.14 8.39
C THR A 126 -9.65 -3.67 8.53
N GLU A 127 -9.40 -3.13 9.72
CA GLU A 127 -9.67 -1.72 10.06
C GLU A 127 -8.41 -1.06 10.64
N ASN A 128 -8.40 0.29 10.65
CA ASN A 128 -7.41 1.13 11.33
C ASN A 128 -5.95 0.79 10.91
N ASP A 129 -5.04 0.68 11.88
CA ASP A 129 -3.60 0.45 11.67
C ASP A 129 -3.29 -0.78 10.79
N LEU A 130 -4.08 -1.84 10.91
CA LEU A 130 -3.87 -3.05 10.11
C LEU A 130 -4.21 -2.80 8.65
N GLN A 131 -5.35 -2.15 8.39
CA GLN A 131 -5.77 -1.75 7.05
C GLN A 131 -4.75 -0.79 6.41
N TYR A 132 -4.24 0.17 7.19
CA TYR A 132 -3.19 1.09 6.75
C TYR A 132 -1.94 0.34 6.28
N ILE A 133 -1.42 -0.60 7.07
CA ILE A 133 -0.20 -1.34 6.70
C ILE A 133 -0.44 -2.25 5.50
N VAL A 134 -1.61 -2.89 5.40
CA VAL A 134 -2.01 -3.69 4.23
C VAL A 134 -2.00 -2.83 2.96
N ILE A 135 -2.68 -1.68 2.96
CA ILE A 135 -2.71 -0.77 1.80
C ILE A 135 -1.31 -0.25 1.46
N GLN A 136 -0.52 0.13 2.46
CA GLN A 136 0.85 0.60 2.25
C GLN A 136 1.74 -0.50 1.65
N SER A 137 1.53 -1.77 2.04
CA SER A 137 2.26 -2.91 1.50
C SER A 137 1.85 -3.29 0.08
N LEU A 138 0.77 -2.71 -0.46
CA LEU A 138 0.29 -2.89 -1.82
C LEU A 138 0.48 -1.60 -2.67
N GLY A 139 1.38 -0.71 -2.24
CA GLY A 139 1.59 0.60 -2.88
C GLY A 139 2.02 0.58 -4.36
N ASP A 140 2.44 -0.57 -4.87
CA ASP A 140 2.88 -0.82 -6.24
C ASP A 140 1.92 -1.72 -7.04
N THR A 141 0.73 -2.00 -6.50
CA THR A 141 -0.30 -2.78 -7.22
C THR A 141 -0.83 -2.05 -8.44
N LYS A 142 -1.17 -2.83 -9.48
CA LYS A 142 -1.87 -2.35 -10.68
C LYS A 142 -3.24 -3.02 -10.84
N ASP A 143 -3.59 -3.96 -9.97
CA ASP A 143 -4.82 -4.73 -10.09
C ASP A 143 -6.02 -3.83 -9.79
N PHE A 144 -6.94 -3.67 -10.75
CA PHE A 144 -8.09 -2.78 -10.58
C PHE A 144 -9.05 -3.23 -9.49
N ASP A 145 -9.18 -4.53 -9.22
CA ASP A 145 -10.05 -5.04 -8.15
C ASP A 145 -9.48 -4.65 -6.78
N ILE A 146 -8.15 -4.72 -6.65
CA ILE A 146 -7.43 -4.27 -5.45
C ILE A 146 -7.50 -2.75 -5.32
N LEU A 147 -7.30 -2.02 -6.42
CA LEU A 147 -7.40 -0.56 -6.43
C LEU A 147 -8.81 -0.08 -6.06
N ASP A 148 -9.87 -0.73 -6.51
CA ASP A 148 -11.25 -0.44 -6.09
C ASP A 148 -11.42 -0.69 -4.58
N ALA A 149 -10.88 -1.80 -4.05
CA ALA A 149 -10.90 -2.05 -2.60
C ALA A 149 -10.12 -1.00 -1.79
N VAL A 150 -8.97 -0.56 -2.30
CA VAL A 150 -8.18 0.55 -1.70
C VAL A 150 -8.99 1.84 -1.73
N LEU A 151 -9.63 2.17 -2.85
CA LEU A 151 -10.42 3.40 -2.98
C LEU A 151 -11.58 3.43 -1.99
N ASN A 152 -12.27 2.31 -1.80
CA ASN A 152 -13.35 2.19 -0.80
C ASN A 152 -12.84 2.47 0.61
N SER A 153 -11.59 2.10 0.91
CA SER A 153 -10.96 2.37 2.20
C SER A 153 -10.62 3.86 2.43
N ALA A 154 -10.68 4.70 1.38
CA ALA A 154 -10.48 6.13 1.49
C ALA A 154 -11.72 6.87 2.05
N ASP A 155 -12.88 6.21 2.12
CA ASP A 155 -14.06 6.76 2.76
C ASP A 155 -14.02 6.58 4.29
N THR A 156 -13.09 7.30 4.90
CA THR A 156 -12.85 7.27 6.35
C THR A 156 -12.58 8.68 6.85
N THR A 157 -12.87 8.94 8.12
CA THR A 157 -12.49 10.19 8.81
C THR A 157 -11.01 10.23 9.12
N ASP A 158 -10.34 9.08 9.23
CA ASP A 158 -8.89 9.01 9.49
C ASP A 158 -8.10 9.58 8.31
N LEU A 159 -7.48 10.74 8.54
CA LEU A 159 -6.69 11.46 7.54
C LEU A 159 -5.51 10.63 7.02
N ILE A 160 -4.86 9.84 7.87
CA ILE A 160 -3.65 9.08 7.52
C ILE A 160 -4.03 7.90 6.63
N LEU A 161 -5.06 7.15 7.02
CA LEU A 161 -5.58 6.03 6.23
C LEU A 161 -6.12 6.53 4.89
N ARG A 162 -6.95 7.58 4.90
CA ARG A 162 -7.52 8.18 3.70
C ARG A 162 -6.45 8.63 2.70
N LYS A 163 -5.44 9.38 3.16
CA LYS A 163 -4.36 9.83 2.27
C LYS A 163 -3.54 8.68 1.72
N THR A 164 -3.28 7.66 2.53
CA THR A 164 -2.55 6.47 2.09
C THR A 164 -3.34 5.69 1.05
N ALA A 165 -4.63 5.49 1.26
CA ALA A 165 -5.54 4.87 0.30
C ALA A 165 -5.58 5.65 -1.03
N LEU A 166 -5.84 6.97 -0.98
CA LEU A 166 -5.84 7.82 -2.17
C LEU A 166 -4.49 7.80 -2.89
N LYS A 167 -3.36 7.81 -2.16
CA LYS A 167 -2.02 7.74 -2.75
C LYS A 167 -1.77 6.41 -3.44
N THR A 168 -2.06 5.29 -2.77
CA THR A 168 -1.88 3.94 -3.35
C THR A 168 -2.75 3.77 -4.58
N TRP A 169 -4.02 4.18 -4.50
CA TRP A 169 -4.95 4.15 -5.63
C TRP A 169 -4.44 5.00 -6.81
N TYR A 170 -4.09 6.26 -6.56
CA TYR A 170 -3.66 7.21 -7.58
C TYR A 170 -2.36 6.79 -8.27
N GLU A 171 -1.35 6.36 -7.50
CA GLU A 171 -0.10 5.87 -8.07
C GLU A 171 -0.26 4.54 -8.80
N GLY A 172 -1.09 3.62 -8.28
CA GLY A 172 -1.39 2.34 -8.94
C GLY A 172 -2.00 2.52 -10.33
N ILE A 173 -2.92 3.47 -10.49
CA ILE A 173 -3.51 3.78 -11.80
C ILE A 173 -2.46 4.34 -12.75
N LYS A 174 -1.60 5.26 -12.29
CA LYS A 174 -0.53 5.85 -13.11
C LYS A 174 0.46 4.82 -13.67
N LEU A 175 0.48 3.61 -13.14
CA LEU A 175 1.31 2.53 -13.64
C LEU A 175 0.74 1.82 -14.89
N HIS A 176 -0.51 2.13 -15.27
CA HIS A 176 -1.13 1.69 -16.52
C HIS A 176 -0.83 2.67 -17.66
N ASP A 177 -1.09 2.24 -18.89
CA ASP A 177 -1.13 3.14 -20.03
C ASP A 177 -2.29 4.14 -19.92
N LEU A 178 -2.20 5.21 -20.69
CA LEU A 178 -3.16 6.31 -20.61
C LEU A 178 -4.57 5.87 -21.00
N GLU A 179 -4.74 4.99 -21.99
CA GLU A 179 -6.05 4.56 -22.48
C GLU A 179 -6.80 3.79 -21.39
N LEU A 180 -6.15 2.80 -20.77
CA LEU A 180 -6.73 2.08 -19.63
C LEU A 180 -6.99 2.99 -18.43
N SER A 181 -6.06 3.91 -18.14
CA SER A 181 -6.22 4.86 -17.04
C SER A 181 -7.44 5.77 -17.24
N VAL A 182 -7.64 6.28 -18.46
CA VAL A 182 -8.79 7.11 -18.83
C VAL A 182 -10.09 6.32 -18.71
N ALA A 183 -10.16 5.12 -19.29
CA ALA A 183 -11.37 4.30 -19.23
C ALA A 183 -11.78 3.96 -17.80
N TYR A 184 -10.80 3.64 -16.93
CA TYR A 184 -11.06 3.32 -15.52
C TYR A 184 -11.42 4.57 -14.69
N CYS A 185 -10.75 5.69 -14.94
CA CYS A 185 -10.92 6.93 -14.16
C CYS A 185 -12.08 7.80 -14.60
N ALA A 186 -12.50 7.75 -15.88
CA ALA A 186 -13.57 8.59 -16.42
C ALA A 186 -14.83 8.55 -15.52
N PRO A 187 -15.41 7.39 -15.17
CA PRO A 187 -16.58 7.35 -14.29
C PRO A 187 -16.25 7.69 -12.82
N ARG A 188 -14.97 7.71 -12.44
CA ARG A 188 -14.47 7.95 -11.07
C ARG A 188 -13.80 9.33 -10.94
N MET A 189 -14.07 10.27 -11.85
CA MET A 189 -13.30 11.51 -11.97
C MET A 189 -13.30 12.34 -10.67
N HIS A 190 -14.39 12.31 -9.89
CA HIS A 190 -14.44 12.98 -8.59
C HIS A 190 -13.42 12.45 -7.58
N TYR A 191 -13.12 11.16 -7.62
CA TYR A 191 -12.07 10.56 -6.79
C TYR A 191 -10.68 10.97 -7.26
N VAL A 192 -10.47 11.09 -8.57
CA VAL A 192 -9.22 11.64 -9.13
C VAL A 192 -9.01 13.09 -8.67
N ILE A 193 -10.06 13.91 -8.73
CA ILE A 193 -10.08 15.29 -8.24
C ILE A 193 -9.72 15.32 -6.75
N ARG A 194 -10.38 14.50 -5.93
CA ARG A 194 -10.12 14.40 -4.49
C ARG A 194 -8.68 13.98 -4.22
N ALA A 195 -8.17 12.97 -4.91
CA ALA A 195 -6.80 12.51 -4.79
C ALA A 195 -5.80 13.61 -5.17
N ALA A 196 -6.03 14.30 -6.30
CA ALA A 196 -5.19 15.41 -6.72
C ALA A 196 -5.12 16.50 -5.64
N TYR A 197 -6.26 16.89 -5.09
CA TYR A 197 -6.34 17.88 -4.01
C TYR A 197 -5.69 17.41 -2.71
N GLU A 198 -6.08 16.25 -2.16
CA GLU A 198 -5.59 15.81 -0.84
C GLU A 198 -4.09 15.44 -0.85
N LEU A 199 -3.58 15.00 -2.00
CA LEU A 199 -2.16 14.71 -2.22
C LEU A 199 -1.36 15.92 -2.72
N GLN A 200 -2.03 17.04 -3.02
CA GLN A 200 -1.43 18.28 -3.52
C GLN A 200 -0.55 18.03 -4.76
N THR A 201 -1.07 17.30 -5.73
CA THR A 201 -0.33 16.96 -6.95
C THR A 201 -0.23 18.17 -7.89
N LYS A 202 0.71 18.15 -8.84
CA LYS A 202 0.81 19.19 -9.88
C LYS A 202 -0.32 19.13 -10.92
N GLY A 203 -1.23 18.16 -10.80
CA GLY A 203 -2.37 18.01 -11.70
C GLY A 203 -2.05 17.48 -13.11
N GLU A 204 -0.79 17.17 -13.45
CA GLU A 204 -0.42 16.67 -14.79
C GLU A 204 -1.21 15.42 -15.20
N PHE A 205 -1.32 14.44 -14.30
CA PHE A 205 -2.10 13.23 -14.56
C PHE A 205 -3.61 13.52 -14.64
N LEU A 206 -4.13 14.40 -13.77
CA LEU A 206 -5.53 14.82 -13.84
C LEU A 206 -5.84 15.53 -15.16
N ARG A 207 -4.96 16.42 -15.61
CA ARG A 207 -5.07 17.08 -16.92
C ARG A 207 -5.17 16.05 -18.01
N ASN A 208 -4.20 15.13 -18.09
CA ASN A 208 -4.17 14.11 -19.14
C ASN A 208 -5.44 13.26 -19.15
N LEU A 209 -5.97 12.88 -17.99
CA LEU A 209 -7.24 12.17 -17.89
C LEU A 209 -8.41 13.00 -18.43
N LEU A 210 -8.50 14.27 -18.05
CA LEU A 210 -9.56 15.18 -18.50
C LEU A 210 -9.49 15.50 -20.00
N SER A 211 -8.30 15.63 -20.57
CA SER A 211 -8.12 15.93 -22.01
C SER A 211 -8.56 14.77 -22.91
N HIS A 212 -8.47 13.53 -22.40
CA HIS A 212 -8.72 12.31 -23.18
C HIS A 212 -10.02 11.59 -22.79
N ALA A 213 -10.67 12.00 -21.68
CA ALA A 213 -11.95 11.45 -21.29
C ALA A 213 -13.05 11.85 -22.29
N ASN A 214 -13.90 10.88 -22.61
CA ASN A 214 -15.12 11.15 -23.36
C ASN A 214 -16.16 11.78 -22.42
N ASN A 215 -16.81 12.86 -22.86
CA ASN A 215 -17.82 13.56 -22.06
C ASN A 215 -18.99 12.65 -21.61
N ASN A 216 -19.29 11.60 -22.38
CA ASN A 216 -20.36 10.65 -22.04
C ASN A 216 -19.97 9.70 -20.90
N ASP A 217 -18.68 9.54 -20.63
CA ASP A 217 -18.16 8.62 -19.61
C ASP A 217 -17.82 9.36 -18.30
N LEU A 218 -17.91 10.69 -18.30
CA LEU A 218 -17.70 11.53 -17.12
C LEU A 218 -18.89 11.43 -16.15
N PRO A 219 -18.65 11.51 -14.83
CA PRO A 219 -19.72 11.50 -13.84
C PRO A 219 -20.58 12.77 -13.93
N SER A 220 -21.74 12.72 -13.28
CA SER A 220 -22.59 13.89 -13.11
C SER A 220 -21.84 15.03 -12.38
N PRO A 221 -22.17 16.31 -12.65
CA PRO A 221 -21.51 17.40 -11.97
C PRO A 221 -21.70 17.36 -10.45
N LYS A 222 -20.62 17.58 -9.70
CA LYS A 222 -20.62 17.64 -8.23
C LYS A 222 -20.27 19.04 -7.74
N ALA A 223 -20.93 19.44 -6.66
CA ALA A 223 -20.70 20.70 -5.97
C ALA A 223 -19.40 20.64 -5.13
N TYR A 224 -18.49 21.58 -5.33
CA TYR A 224 -17.20 21.64 -4.61
C TYR A 224 -17.07 22.88 -3.71
N PRO A 225 -16.50 22.74 -2.49
CA PRO A 225 -16.19 23.86 -1.63
C PRO A 225 -15.22 24.87 -2.26
N ASP A 226 -15.31 26.14 -1.86
CA ASP A 226 -14.50 27.23 -2.40
C ASP A 226 -12.99 26.98 -2.33
N PHE A 227 -12.49 26.29 -1.30
CA PHE A 227 -11.07 25.99 -1.19
C PHE A 227 -10.59 24.99 -2.25
N ILE A 228 -11.44 24.04 -2.66
CA ILE A 228 -11.15 23.14 -3.78
C ILE A 228 -11.22 23.91 -5.10
N MET A 229 -12.19 24.82 -5.24
CA MET A 229 -12.30 25.70 -6.41
C MET A 229 -11.04 26.57 -6.60
N ARG A 230 -10.49 27.11 -5.51
CA ARG A 230 -9.23 27.88 -5.53
C ARG A 230 -8.05 27.02 -5.94
N TYR A 231 -7.93 25.83 -5.38
CA TYR A 231 -6.91 24.86 -5.79
C TYR A 231 -6.97 24.58 -7.30
N PHE A 232 -8.18 24.38 -7.85
CA PHE A 232 -8.34 24.20 -9.30
C PHE A 232 -7.95 25.43 -10.10
N THR A 233 -8.32 26.62 -9.63
CA THR A 233 -7.95 27.87 -10.31
C THR A 233 -6.41 28.01 -10.39
N GLU A 234 -5.70 27.66 -9.33
CA GLU A 234 -4.24 27.64 -9.30
C GLU A 234 -3.66 26.57 -10.23
N LEU A 235 -4.23 25.35 -10.25
CA LEU A 235 -3.81 24.29 -11.17
C LEU A 235 -4.00 24.70 -12.63
N LEU A 236 -5.15 25.25 -12.99
CA LEU A 236 -5.45 25.69 -14.36
C LEU A 236 -4.51 26.81 -14.81
N GLY A 237 -4.11 27.70 -13.90
CA GLY A 237 -3.10 28.72 -14.19
C GLY A 237 -1.71 28.14 -14.50
N ASN A 238 -1.41 26.93 -14.01
CA ASN A 238 -0.15 26.23 -14.27
C ASN A 238 -0.20 25.32 -15.50
N TRP A 239 -1.38 25.02 -16.03
CA TRP A 239 -1.52 24.17 -17.21
C TRP A 239 -1.27 24.97 -18.48
N GLU A 240 -0.56 24.37 -19.42
CA GLU A 240 -0.62 24.82 -20.82
C GLU A 240 -2.07 24.75 -21.29
N TYR A 241 -2.51 25.75 -22.06
CA TYR A 241 -3.89 25.87 -22.52
C TYR A 241 -4.36 24.58 -23.21
N ASP A 242 -5.29 23.88 -22.56
CA ASP A 242 -5.87 22.62 -23.03
C ASP A 242 -7.40 22.75 -23.00
N PRO A 243 -8.04 23.02 -24.16
CA PRO A 243 -9.46 23.30 -24.22
C PRO A 243 -10.31 22.08 -23.86
N ASP A 244 -9.82 20.86 -24.09
CA ASP A 244 -10.57 19.64 -23.84
C ASP A 244 -10.55 19.31 -22.35
N ALA A 245 -9.39 19.43 -21.69
CA ALA A 245 -9.33 19.33 -20.23
C ALA A 245 -10.24 20.34 -19.53
N TYR A 246 -10.29 21.58 -20.03
CA TYR A 246 -11.14 22.64 -19.46
C TYR A 246 -12.63 22.34 -19.65
N ARG A 247 -13.04 21.88 -20.83
CA ARG A 247 -14.43 21.47 -21.09
C ARG A 247 -14.85 20.32 -20.19
N SER A 248 -14.03 19.28 -20.08
CA SER A 248 -14.29 18.13 -19.21
C SER A 248 -14.40 18.56 -17.75
N LEU A 249 -13.50 19.44 -17.28
CA LEU A 249 -13.55 19.95 -15.92
C LEU A 249 -14.83 20.76 -15.66
N HIS A 250 -15.18 21.67 -16.57
CA HIS A 250 -16.42 22.45 -16.46
C HIS A 250 -17.70 21.60 -16.51
N ALA A 251 -17.66 20.44 -17.17
CA ALA A 251 -18.79 19.52 -17.24
C ALA A 251 -19.08 18.85 -15.89
N ILE A 252 -18.06 18.64 -15.05
CA ILE A 252 -18.17 17.85 -13.81
C ILE A 252 -18.04 18.67 -12.53
N LEU A 253 -17.56 19.91 -12.62
CA LEU A 253 -17.22 20.72 -11.46
C LEU A 253 -18.09 21.97 -11.39
N VAL A 254 -18.84 22.07 -10.30
CA VAL A 254 -19.71 23.22 -10.02
C VAL A 254 -19.36 23.79 -8.64
N PRO A 255 -19.27 25.12 -8.47
CA PRO A 255 -19.09 25.70 -7.14
C PRO A 255 -20.25 25.36 -6.20
N SER A 256 -19.95 25.14 -4.92
CA SER A 256 -20.93 24.69 -3.91
C SER A 256 -22.14 25.60 -3.67
N TYR A 257 -22.06 26.87 -4.06
CA TYR A 257 -23.19 27.81 -3.98
C TYR A 257 -24.22 27.64 -5.11
N PHE A 258 -23.98 26.77 -6.09
CA PHE A 258 -25.02 26.30 -7.02
C PHE A 258 -25.78 25.15 -6.37
N THR A 259 -27.04 25.39 -6.01
CA THR A 259 -27.95 24.34 -5.56
C THR A 259 -28.57 23.64 -6.77
N PHE A 260 -28.36 22.33 -6.90
CA PHE A 260 -29.20 21.51 -7.77
C PHE A 260 -30.58 21.40 -7.11
N ASN A 261 -31.64 21.76 -7.82
CA ASN A 261 -33.00 21.55 -7.31
C ASN A 261 -33.20 20.06 -7.10
N THR A 262 -33.34 19.66 -5.84
CA THR A 262 -33.59 18.29 -5.42
C THR A 262 -35.03 17.92 -5.75
N ASP A 263 -35.24 17.31 -6.90
CA ASP A 263 -36.33 16.36 -7.07
C ASP A 263 -35.71 14.98 -7.31
N GLU A 264 -36.16 14.05 -6.45
CA GLU A 264 -36.00 12.59 -6.49
C GLU A 264 -34.77 11.95 -5.82
N SER A 265 -35.12 11.18 -4.78
CA SER A 265 -34.40 10.07 -4.13
C SER A 265 -33.17 10.38 -3.28
N VAL A 266 -33.39 10.24 -1.97
CA VAL A 266 -32.50 9.63 -0.99
C VAL A 266 -31.60 8.56 -1.64
N ASP A 267 -30.30 8.81 -1.82
CA ASP A 267 -29.23 7.91 -1.34
C ASP A 267 -27.79 8.41 -1.60
N GLU A 268 -26.97 8.18 -0.57
CA GLU A 268 -25.50 7.96 -0.51
C GLU A 268 -24.47 9.08 -0.77
N ASP A 269 -24.69 10.09 -1.61
CA ASP A 269 -23.57 10.96 -2.03
C ASP A 269 -23.44 12.28 -1.24
N ARG A 270 -23.09 12.17 0.06
CA ARG A 270 -22.77 13.36 0.87
C ARG A 270 -21.60 14.15 0.23
N PRO A 271 -21.59 15.50 0.29
CA PRO A 271 -20.37 16.25 0.00
C PRO A 271 -19.25 15.72 0.91
N PHE A 272 -18.07 15.46 0.35
CA PHE A 272 -16.94 14.92 1.12
C PHE A 272 -16.78 15.73 2.41
N MET A 273 -17.07 15.12 3.56
CA MET A 273 -16.85 15.76 4.85
C MET A 273 -15.35 15.77 5.09
N ILE A 274 -14.71 16.86 4.68
CA ILE A 274 -13.33 17.18 5.02
C ILE A 274 -13.40 17.90 6.37
N LEU A 275 -13.17 17.15 7.45
CA LEU A 275 -12.92 17.69 8.80
C LEU A 275 -11.44 17.99 8.98
#